data_AF-A0A1M6BBZ6-F1
#
_entry.id   AF-A0A1M6BBZ6-F1
#
_cell.length_a   1.000
_cell.length_b   1.000
_cell.length_c   1.000
_cell.angle_alpha   90.00
_cell.angle_beta   90.00
_cell.angle_gamma   90.00
#
_symmetry.space_group_name_H-M   'P 1'
#
loop_
_entity.id
_entity.type
_entity.pdbx_description
1 polymer ?
#
loop_
_entity_poly.entity_id
_entity_poly.type
_entity_poly.pdbx_seq_one_letter_code
_entity_poly.pdbx_strand_id
1 'polypeptide(L)' 'MKKIMPCLLFITIGMICFYFAFQDNTNATLGIPLTIIGAISFGIGIYKSWRNKILSSVLDLFHFWP' A
#
# COMPACT_ATOMS: atom_id res chain seq x y z
N MET A 1 5.71 17.17 5.08
CA MET A 1 4.75 16.72 4.04
C MET A 1 5.39 16.02 2.84
N LYS A 2 6.53 16.49 2.28
CA LYS A 2 7.18 15.87 1.09
C LYS A 2 7.52 14.37 1.19
N LYS A 3 7.69 13.81 2.40
CA LYS A 3 7.99 12.38 2.65
C LYS A 3 6.76 11.48 2.72
N ILE A 4 5.57 12.05 2.95
CA ILE A 4 4.30 11.33 3.10
C ILE A 4 3.73 10.96 1.72
N MET A 5 3.82 11.90 0.78
CA MET A 5 3.36 11.76 -0.60
C MET A 5 3.92 10.54 -1.34
N PRO A 6 5.24 10.23 -1.28
CA PRO A 6 5.75 9.01 -1.89
C PRO A 6 5.29 7.73 -1.16
N CYS A 7 5.08 7.75 0.16
CA CYS A 7 4.57 6.58 0.88
C CYS A 7 3.14 6.25 0.44
N LEU A 8 2.27 7.25 0.39
CA LEU A 8 0.90 7.12 -0.10
C LEU A 8 0.86 6.64 -1.54
N LEU A 9 1.72 7.17 -2.42
CA LEU A 9 1.83 6.72 -3.81
C LEU A 9 2.10 5.20 -3.91
N PHE A 10 3.09 4.70 -3.17
CA PHE A 10 3.42 3.27 -3.17
C PHE A 10 2.28 2.39 -2.64
N ILE A 11 1.60 2.84 -1.58
CA ILE A 11 0.44 2.13 -1.01
C ILE A 11 -0.71 2.11 -2.03
N THR A 12 -1.05 3.24 -2.63
CA THR A 12 -2.12 3.35 -3.62
C THR A 12 -1.82 2.50 -4.86
N ILE A 13 -0.58 2.51 -5.36
CA ILE A 13 -0.16 1.65 -6.47
C ILE A 13 -0.34 0.17 -6.10
N GLY A 14 0.07 -0.23 -4.89
CA GLY A 14 -0.12 -1.59 -4.40
C GLY A 14 -1.60 -2.00 -4.37
N MET A 15 -2.46 -1.12 -3.86
CA MET A 15 -3.91 -1.36 -3.81
C MET A 15 -4.55 -1.46 -5.20
N ILE A 16 -4.11 -0.63 -6.16
CA ILE A 16 -4.57 -0.71 -7.55
C ILE A 16 -4.14 -2.04 -8.18
N CYS A 17 -2.91 -2.47 -7.97
CA CYS A 17 -2.43 -3.77 -8.45
C CYS A 17 -3.26 -4.92 -7.87
N PHE A 18 -3.58 -4.89 -6.57
CA PHE A 18 -4.45 -5.89 -5.96
C PHE A 18 -5.89 -5.83 -6.49
N TYR A 19 -6.44 -4.63 -6.68
CA TYR A 19 -7.78 -4.46 -7.24
C TYR A 19 -7.92 -5.16 -8.60
N PHE A 20 -6.93 -4.96 -9.49
CA PHE A 20 -6.92 -5.66 -10.78
C PHE A 20 -6.56 -7.14 -10.64
N ALA A 21 -5.70 -7.52 -9.69
CA ALA A 21 -5.33 -8.93 -9.48
C ALA A 21 -6.51 -9.81 -9.06
N PHE A 22 -7.42 -9.28 -8.24
CA PHE A 22 -8.55 -10.01 -7.66
C PHE A 22 -9.90 -9.69 -8.32
N GLN A 23 -9.89 -9.04 -9.49
CA GLN A 23 -11.11 -8.82 -10.26
C GLN A 23 -11.60 -10.16 -10.84
N ASP A 24 -12.93 -10.38 -10.87
CA ASP A 24 -13.54 -11.68 -11.24
C ASP A 24 -13.12 -12.22 -12.61
N ASN A 25 -12.69 -11.35 -13.54
CA ASN A 25 -12.29 -11.70 -14.90
C ASN A 25 -10.76 -11.74 -15.10
N THR A 26 -9.96 -11.56 -14.06
CA THR A 26 -8.50 -11.52 -14.19
C THR A 26 -7.92 -12.93 -14.29
N ASN A 27 -7.33 -13.23 -15.45
CA ASN A 27 -6.71 -14.52 -15.70
C ASN A 27 -5.47 -14.73 -14.80
N ALA A 28 -5.21 -15.96 -14.37
CA ALA A 28 -4.12 -16.28 -13.43
C ALA A 28 -2.74 -15.81 -13.93
N THR A 29 -2.51 -15.83 -15.23
CA THR A 29 -1.28 -15.36 -15.89
C THR A 29 -0.99 -13.87 -15.65
N LEU A 30 -2.02 -13.06 -15.45
CA LEU A 30 -1.91 -11.63 -15.13
C LEU A 30 -2.11 -11.37 -13.63
N GLY A 31 -3.00 -12.12 -12.98
CA GLY A 31 -3.29 -11.99 -11.55
C GLY A 31 -2.07 -12.26 -10.65
N ILE A 32 -1.29 -13.30 -10.95
CA ILE A 32 -0.06 -13.63 -10.18
C ILE A 32 0.96 -12.49 -10.22
N PRO A 33 1.42 -11.98 -11.38
CA PRO A 33 2.39 -10.89 -11.41
C PRO A 33 1.83 -9.59 -10.82
N LEU A 34 0.55 -9.27 -11.02
CA LEU A 34 -0.11 -8.13 -10.38
C LEU A 34 -0.10 -8.24 -8.86
N THR A 35 -0.34 -9.44 -8.31
CA THR A 35 -0.29 -9.70 -6.86
C THR A 35 1.12 -9.51 -6.31
N ILE A 36 2.14 -10.02 -7.00
CA ILE A 36 3.54 -9.89 -6.58
C ILE A 36 3.98 -8.41 -6.59
N ILE A 37 3.71 -7.69 -7.69
CA ILE A 37 4.04 -6.27 -7.81
C ILE A 37 3.27 -5.44 -6.78
N GLY A 38 2.00 -5.78 -6.55
CA GLY A 38 1.16 -5.16 -5.52
C GLY A 38 1.75 -5.33 -4.14
N ALA A 39 2.13 -6.55 -3.77
CA ALA A 39 2.72 -6.87 -2.48
C ALA A 39 4.06 -6.18 -2.24
N ILE A 40 4.94 -6.15 -3.24
CA ILE A 40 6.23 -5.46 -3.16
C ILE A 40 6.01 -3.95 -2.98
N SER A 41 5.17 -3.34 -3.81
CA SER A 41 4.88 -1.90 -3.75
C SER A 41 4.25 -1.50 -2.42
N PHE A 42 3.29 -2.29 -1.94
CA PHE A 42 2.62 -2.08 -0.67
C PHE A 42 3.58 -2.24 0.52
N GLY A 43 4.42 -3.28 0.50
CA GLY A 43 5.46 -3.51 1.49
C GLY A 43 6.48 -2.37 1.56
N ILE A 44 6.93 -1.86 0.41
CA ILE A 44 7.80 -0.67 0.35
C ILE A 44 7.08 0.54 0.94
N GLY A 45 5.81 0.75 0.59
CA GLY A 45 4.97 1.82 1.13
C GLY A 45 4.88 1.79 2.66
N ILE A 46 4.60 0.62 3.24
CA ILE A 46 4.56 0.42 4.69
C ILE A 46 5.94 0.63 5.32
N TYR A 47 7.00 0.04 4.77
CA TYR A 47 8.35 0.17 5.31
C TYR A 47 8.81 1.63 5.36
N LYS A 48 8.56 2.38 4.29
CA LYS A 48 8.86 3.82 4.22
C LYS A 48 7.98 4.63 5.18
N SER A 49 6.71 4.26 5.32
CA SER A 49 5.77 4.88 6.28
C SER A 49 6.25 4.70 7.72
N TRP A 50 6.71 3.49 8.07
CA TRP A 50 7.30 3.18 9.38
C TRP A 50 8.57 3.99 9.64
N ARG A 51 9.54 3.98 8.71
CA ARG A 51 10.80 4.76 8.84
C ARG A 51 10.56 6.26 9.00
N ASN A 52 9.48 6.77 8.41
CA ASN A 52 9.10 8.18 8.50
C ASN A 52 8.20 8.50 9.71
N LYS A 53 7.95 7.54 10.63
CA LYS A 53 7.03 7.67 11.78
C LYS A 53 5.60 8.07 11.42
N ILE A 54 5.20 7.92 10.15
CA ILE A 54 3.85 8.22 9.68
C ILE A 54 2.88 7.19 10.27
N LEU A 55 3.27 5.91 10.27
CA LEU A 55 2.45 4.84 10.83
C LEU A 55 2.16 5.05 12.33
N SER A 56 3.18 5.45 13.12
CA SER A 56 2.96 5.84 14.53
C SER A 56 2.04 7.04 14.65
N SER A 57 2.22 8.07 13.82
CA SER A 57 1.36 9.26 13.87
C SER A 57 -0.09 8.94 13.52
N VAL A 58 -0.33 8.01 12.59
CA VAL A 58 -1.68 7.54 12.24
C VAL A 58 -2.25 6.66 13.33
N LEU A 59 -1.48 5.74 13.91
CA LEU A 59 -1.90 4.90 15.03
C LEU A 59 -2.25 5.75 16.27
N ASP A 60 -1.44 6.75 16.59
CA ASP A 60 -1.74 7.71 17.67
C ASP A 60 -3.03 8.48 17.36
N LEU A 61 -3.26 8.89 16.11
CA LEU A 61 -4.50 9.56 15.71
C LEU A 61 -5.72 8.65 15.90
N PHE A 62 -5.61 7.36 15.58
CA PHE A 62 -6.67 6.37 15.80
C PHE A 62 -6.88 6.06 17.28
N HIS A 63 -5.83 6.13 18.11
CA HIS A 63 -5.93 5.94 19.56
C HIS A 63 -6.56 7.15 20.27
N PHE A 64 -6.49 8.33 19.65
CA PHE A 64 -7.12 9.57 20.10
C PHE A 64 -8.51 9.83 19.49
N TRP A 65 -8.96 9.01 18.54
CA TRP A 65 -10.30 9.12 17.98
C TRP A 65 -11.29 8.36 18.90
N PRO A 66 -12.28 9.03 19.51
CA PRO A 66 -13.29 8.38 20.36
C PRO A 66 -14.20 7.43 19.57
#